data_AF-A0A942CR48-F1
#
_entry.id   AF-A0A942CR48-F1
#
_cell.length_a   1.000
_cell.length_b   1.000
_cell.length_c   1.000
_cell.angle_alpha   90.00
_cell.angle_beta   90.00
_cell.angle_gamma   90.00
#
_symmetry.space_group_name_H-M   'P 1'
#
loop_
_entity.id
_entity.type
_entity.pdbx_description
1 polymer ?
#
loop_
_entity_poly.entity_id
_entity_poly.type
_entity_poly.pdbx_seq_one_letter_code
_entity_poly.pdbx_strand_id
1 'polypeptide(L)'
;MRFLRMIAVCFLCASAVSGQQQWPVTSTVNEPAIAGRAVQLDAQGKLLPWPMADDPGFSYSSHFLTQWTILWDQYNRQRLDYFYCCFDFDRTTYEMFPELHWVNSTAYPRAMMQGFVERLYAYTGDPRTLEMLQNYMDYELENGLTPES
;
A
#
# COMPACT_ATOMS: atom_id res chain seq x y z
N MET A 1 41.16 -2.01 38.98
CA MET A 1 40.02 -2.93 38.74
C MET A 1 38.78 -2.27 38.11
N ARG A 2 38.48 -0.97 38.32
CA ARG A 2 37.35 -0.28 37.67
C ARG A 2 37.53 -0.06 36.15
N PHE A 3 38.75 0.22 35.69
CA PHE A 3 39.07 0.42 34.26
C PHE A 3 38.87 -0.85 33.42
N LEU A 4 39.19 -2.03 33.97
CA LEU A 4 39.04 -3.31 33.27
C LEU A 4 37.56 -3.69 33.03
N ARG A 5 36.67 -3.30 33.96
CA ARG A 5 35.22 -3.52 33.84
C ARG A 5 34.60 -2.62 32.76
N MET A 6 35.14 -1.43 32.56
CA MET A 6 34.61 -0.46 31.58
C MET A 6 34.97 -0.87 30.14
N ILE A 7 36.17 -1.43 29.92
CA ILE A 7 36.58 -1.99 28.62
C ILE A 7 35.75 -3.22 28.24
N ALA A 8 35.44 -4.07 29.22
CA ALA A 8 34.60 -5.25 29.00
C ALA A 8 33.16 -4.90 28.58
N VAL A 9 32.59 -3.83 29.12
CA VAL A 9 31.25 -3.34 28.75
C VAL A 9 31.24 -2.77 27.33
N CYS A 10 32.27 -2.02 26.92
CA CYS A 10 32.37 -1.51 25.55
C CYS A 10 32.52 -2.63 24.49
N PHE A 11 33.21 -3.72 24.83
CA PHE A 11 33.35 -4.88 23.92
C PHE A 11 32.04 -5.67 23.76
N LEU A 12 31.20 -5.74 24.79
CA LEU A 12 29.91 -6.45 24.76
C LEU A 12 28.83 -5.69 23.98
N CYS A 13 28.88 -4.35 23.91
CA CYS A 13 27.96 -3.57 23.08
C CYS A 13 28.32 -3.59 21.58
N ALA A 14 29.58 -3.83 21.22
CA ALA A 14 30.03 -3.87 19.83
C ALA A 14 29.54 -5.13 19.07
N SER A 15 29.15 -6.19 19.79
CA SER A 15 28.72 -7.46 19.19
C SER A 15 27.23 -7.49 18.78
N ALA A 16 26.45 -6.47 19.17
CA ALA A 16 25.02 -6.40 18.85
C ALA A 16 24.73 -5.73 17.49
N VAL A 17 25.76 -5.43 16.70
CA VAL A 17 25.64 -5.03 15.29
C VAL A 17 25.99 -6.22 14.40
N SER A 18 25.41 -7.39 14.68
CA SER A 18 25.21 -8.40 13.65
C SER A 18 24.17 -7.84 12.69
N GLY A 19 24.66 -7.05 11.73
CA GLY A 19 23.86 -6.47 10.67
C GLY A 19 23.02 -7.55 10.01
N GLN A 20 21.75 -7.22 9.75
CA GLN A 20 20.90 -8.00 8.85
C GLN A 20 21.72 -8.32 7.61
N GLN A 21 22.12 -9.58 7.48
CA GLN A 21 22.79 -10.07 6.29
C GLN A 21 21.85 -9.76 5.13
N GLN A 22 22.32 -8.99 4.14
CA GLN A 22 21.51 -8.70 2.97
C GLN A 22 21.04 -10.03 2.40
N TRP A 23 19.72 -10.17 2.29
CA TRP A 23 19.13 -11.37 1.73
C TRP A 23 19.74 -11.60 0.36
N PRO A 24 20.25 -12.81 0.06
CA PRO A 24 20.82 -13.08 -1.25
C PRO A 24 19.73 -12.82 -2.30
N VAL A 25 20.04 -11.98 -3.29
CA VAL A 25 19.16 -11.75 -4.43
C VAL A 25 19.08 -13.06 -5.20
N THR A 26 17.93 -13.73 -5.13
CA THR A 26 17.71 -15.03 -5.80
C THR A 26 17.27 -14.88 -7.25
N SER A 27 16.78 -13.68 -7.64
CA SER A 27 16.46 -13.33 -9.02
C SER A 27 16.50 -11.82 -9.22
N THR A 28 16.83 -11.38 -10.43
CA THR A 28 16.75 -9.99 -10.86
C THR A 28 15.81 -9.92 -12.06
N VAL A 29 14.75 -9.12 -11.96
CA VAL A 29 13.82 -8.87 -13.08
C VAL A 29 14.24 -7.56 -13.74
N ASN A 30 14.94 -7.65 -14.86
CA ASN A 30 15.43 -6.50 -15.65
C ASN A 30 14.69 -6.46 -16.99
N GLU A 31 13.40 -6.16 -16.95
CA GLU A 31 12.60 -6.01 -18.16
C GLU A 31 12.82 -4.61 -18.77
N PRO A 32 12.99 -4.49 -20.09
CA PRO A 32 13.14 -3.19 -20.74
C PRO A 32 11.83 -2.40 -20.77
N ALA A 33 10.70 -3.05 -20.50
CA ALA A 33 9.38 -2.44 -20.45
C ALA A 33 8.46 -3.10 -19.42
N ILE A 34 7.55 -2.33 -18.82
CA ILE A 34 6.47 -2.82 -17.95
C ILE A 34 5.14 -2.37 -18.56
N ALA A 35 4.23 -3.31 -18.79
CA ALA A 35 2.92 -3.04 -19.41
C ALA A 35 3.01 -2.20 -20.71
N GLY A 36 4.01 -2.48 -21.55
CA GLY A 36 4.23 -1.79 -22.82
C GLY A 36 4.92 -0.42 -22.71
N ARG A 37 5.29 0.03 -21.50
CA ARG A 37 6.02 1.28 -21.27
C ARG A 37 7.49 1.00 -21.01
N ALA A 38 8.39 1.73 -21.67
CA ALA A 38 9.83 1.61 -21.44
C ALA A 38 10.18 1.91 -19.97
N VAL A 39 11.03 1.07 -19.38
CA VAL A 39 11.59 1.31 -18.05
C VAL A 39 12.56 2.49 -18.12
N GLN A 40 12.37 3.47 -17.25
CA GLN A 40 13.26 4.62 -17.11
C GLN A 40 13.86 4.58 -15.71
N LEU A 41 15.18 4.69 -15.62
CA LEU A 41 15.90 4.64 -14.35
C LEU A 41 16.61 5.96 -14.09
N ASP A 42 16.75 6.34 -12.82
CA ASP A 42 17.59 7.46 -12.40
C ASP A 42 19.08 7.10 -12.47
N ALA A 43 19.95 8.07 -12.15
CA ALA A 43 21.40 7.87 -12.15
C ALA A 43 21.90 6.84 -11.13
N GLN A 44 21.06 6.44 -10.16
CA GLN A 44 21.35 5.41 -9.16
C GLN A 44 20.73 4.06 -9.54
N GLY A 45 20.10 3.95 -10.71
CA GLY A 45 19.45 2.72 -11.17
C GLY A 45 18.08 2.46 -10.55
N LYS A 46 17.42 3.47 -9.95
CA LYS A 46 16.06 3.34 -9.39
C LYS A 46 15.02 3.69 -10.43
N LEU A 47 13.87 3.01 -10.37
CA LEU A 47 12.75 3.27 -11.27
C LEU A 47 12.23 4.71 -11.12
N LEU A 48 12.20 5.45 -12.22
CA LEU A 48 11.56 6.77 -12.29
C LEU A 48 10.04 6.62 -12.30
N PRO A 49 9.31 7.57 -11.71
CA PRO A 49 7.86 7.46 -11.57
C PRO A 49 7.14 7.63 -12.91
N TRP A 50 5.95 7.04 -13.01
CA TRP A 50 5.04 7.20 -14.16
C TRP A 50 3.80 8.02 -13.78
N PRO A 51 3.20 8.75 -14.74
CA PRO A 51 3.55 8.79 -16.16
C PRO A 51 4.65 9.79 -16.53
N MET A 52 5.07 10.68 -15.63
CA MET A 52 6.06 11.73 -15.90
C MET A 52 7.27 11.59 -14.97
N ALA A 53 8.42 11.26 -15.56
CA ALA A 53 9.67 11.05 -14.84
C ALA A 53 10.28 12.37 -14.32
N ASP A 54 10.05 13.47 -15.03
CA ASP A 54 10.48 14.83 -14.72
C ASP A 54 9.54 15.56 -13.75
N ASP A 55 8.34 15.03 -13.51
CA ASP A 55 7.40 15.49 -12.49
C ASP A 55 6.93 14.35 -11.58
N PRO A 56 7.76 13.96 -10.59
CA PRO A 56 7.40 12.94 -9.61
C PRO A 56 6.14 13.29 -8.81
N GLY A 57 5.89 14.58 -8.55
CA GLY A 57 4.74 15.05 -7.79
C GLY A 57 3.44 14.77 -8.54
N PHE A 58 3.39 15.13 -9.82
CA PHE A 58 2.28 14.77 -10.68
C PHE A 58 2.11 13.26 -10.78
N SER A 59 3.18 12.51 -11.00
CA SER A 59 3.13 11.06 -11.12
C SER A 59 2.54 10.40 -9.87
N TYR A 60 3.00 10.77 -8.68
CA TYR A 60 2.40 10.33 -7.42
C TYR A 60 0.93 10.73 -7.32
N SER A 61 0.60 12.00 -7.61
CA SER A 61 -0.78 12.50 -7.54
C SER A 61 -1.73 11.74 -8.45
N SER A 62 -1.32 11.50 -9.69
CA SER A 62 -2.09 10.77 -10.68
C SER A 62 -2.43 9.37 -10.19
N HIS A 63 -1.51 8.74 -9.46
CA HIS A 63 -1.69 7.36 -9.02
C HIS A 63 -2.77 7.24 -7.95
N PHE A 64 -2.65 7.96 -6.83
CA PHE A 64 -3.66 7.85 -5.77
C PHE A 64 -5.00 8.49 -6.13
N LEU A 65 -5.04 9.53 -6.96
CA LEU A 65 -6.32 10.10 -7.43
C LEU A 65 -7.06 9.14 -8.38
N THR A 66 -6.31 8.36 -9.16
CA THR A 66 -6.90 7.28 -9.97
C THR A 66 -7.47 6.18 -9.06
N GLN A 67 -6.72 5.77 -8.03
CA GLN A 67 -7.22 4.79 -7.06
C GLN A 67 -8.48 5.29 -6.35
N TRP A 68 -8.52 6.57 -5.96
CA TRP A 68 -9.71 7.17 -5.38
C TRP A 68 -10.92 7.13 -6.32
N THR A 69 -10.71 7.46 -7.60
CA THR A 69 -11.77 7.41 -8.62
C THR A 69 -12.35 6.00 -8.76
N ILE A 70 -11.50 4.99 -8.75
CA ILE A 70 -11.89 3.58 -8.80
C ILE A 70 -12.69 3.17 -7.55
N LEU A 71 -12.20 3.50 -6.36
CA LEU A 71 -12.88 3.20 -5.11
C LEU A 71 -14.26 3.87 -5.03
N TRP A 72 -14.35 5.13 -5.44
CA TRP A 72 -15.62 5.85 -5.45
C TRP A 72 -16.62 5.26 -6.44
N ASP A 73 -16.17 4.87 -7.64
CA ASP A 73 -17.03 4.14 -8.59
C ASP A 73 -17.57 2.83 -7.98
N GLN A 74 -16.68 2.04 -7.37
CA GLN A 74 -17.08 0.77 -6.75
C GLN A 74 -18.03 0.96 -5.57
N TYR A 75 -17.79 1.95 -4.72
CA TYR A 75 -18.68 2.29 -3.62
C TYR A 75 -20.12 2.59 -4.09
N ASN A 76 -20.27 3.23 -5.26
CA ASN A 76 -21.57 3.56 -5.87
C ASN A 76 -22.17 2.42 -6.71
N ARG A 77 -21.42 1.33 -6.91
CA ARG A 77 -21.84 0.17 -7.70
C ARG A 77 -21.87 -1.10 -6.86
N GLN A 78 -20.78 -1.86 -6.88
CA GLN A 78 -20.72 -3.24 -6.39
C GLN A 78 -20.17 -3.34 -4.96
N ARG A 79 -19.53 -2.28 -4.46
CA ARG A 79 -18.88 -2.21 -3.14
C ARG A 79 -17.91 -3.37 -2.93
N LEU A 80 -17.08 -3.67 -3.92
CA LEU A 80 -16.16 -4.81 -3.86
C LEU A 80 -15.21 -4.71 -2.67
N ASP A 81 -14.78 -3.50 -2.33
CA ASP A 81 -13.94 -3.17 -1.18
C ASP A 81 -14.61 -3.49 0.18
N TYR A 82 -15.94 -3.66 0.21
CA TYR A 82 -16.64 -4.08 1.42
C TYR A 82 -16.42 -5.54 1.75
N PHE A 83 -16.30 -6.36 0.71
CA PHE A 83 -16.42 -7.80 0.81
C PHE A 83 -15.14 -8.53 0.42
N TYR A 84 -14.21 -7.86 -0.27
CA TYR A 84 -12.99 -8.45 -0.80
C TYR A 84 -11.80 -7.52 -0.56
N CYS A 85 -10.68 -8.09 -0.14
CA CYS A 85 -9.44 -7.32 0.05
C CYS A 85 -8.82 -6.83 -1.27
N CYS A 86 -9.09 -7.51 -2.37
CA CYS A 86 -8.52 -7.25 -3.69
C CYS A 86 -9.56 -7.52 -4.78
N PHE A 87 -9.45 -6.78 -5.87
CA PHE A 87 -10.25 -6.93 -7.08
C PHE A 87 -9.34 -6.73 -8.29
N ASP A 88 -9.56 -7.50 -9.35
CA ASP A 88 -8.92 -7.33 -10.65
C ASP A 88 -9.94 -6.72 -11.62
N PHE A 89 -9.52 -6.46 -12.85
CA PHE A 89 -10.39 -5.96 -13.91
C PHE A 89 -10.16 -6.72 -15.21
N ASP A 90 -11.23 -6.86 -15.98
CA ASP A 90 -11.16 -7.41 -17.32
C ASP A 90 -10.40 -6.43 -18.22
N ARG A 91 -9.31 -6.87 -18.84
CA ARG A 91 -8.43 -5.99 -19.64
C ARG A 91 -9.03 -5.58 -20.99
N THR A 92 -10.16 -6.16 -21.37
CA THR A 92 -10.93 -5.88 -22.59
C THR A 92 -12.10 -4.95 -22.30
N THR A 93 -12.86 -5.21 -21.23
CA THR A 93 -14.06 -4.45 -20.88
C THR A 93 -13.82 -3.39 -19.81
N TYR A 94 -12.71 -3.48 -19.08
CA TYR A 94 -12.34 -2.67 -17.91
C TYR A 94 -13.31 -2.79 -16.73
N GLU A 95 -14.17 -3.80 -16.73
CA GLU A 95 -15.06 -4.08 -15.61
C GLU A 95 -14.31 -4.79 -14.48
N MET A 96 -14.53 -4.34 -13.25
CA MET A 96 -13.91 -4.90 -12.05
C MET A 96 -14.66 -6.14 -11.57
N PHE A 97 -13.91 -7.08 -10.99
CA PHE A 97 -14.43 -8.30 -10.38
C PHE A 97 -13.59 -8.71 -9.16
N PRO A 98 -14.17 -9.42 -8.18
CA PRO A 98 -13.45 -9.80 -6.96
C PRO A 98 -12.35 -10.82 -7.22
N GLU A 99 -11.21 -10.69 -6.54
CA GLU A 99 -10.18 -11.73 -6.52
C GLU A 99 -10.48 -12.73 -5.40
N LEU A 100 -10.97 -13.92 -5.78
CA LEU A 100 -11.45 -14.94 -4.85
C LEU A 100 -10.35 -15.80 -4.23
N HIS A 101 -9.13 -15.79 -4.79
CA HIS A 101 -8.03 -16.64 -4.34
C HIS A 101 -7.06 -15.95 -3.38
N TRP A 102 -7.33 -14.68 -3.02
CA TRP A 102 -6.49 -13.92 -2.11
C TRP A 102 -7.05 -13.91 -0.68
N VAL A 103 -6.17 -13.75 0.31
CA VAL A 103 -6.53 -13.81 1.73
C VAL A 103 -7.44 -12.64 2.08
N ASN A 104 -8.69 -12.96 2.38
CA ASN A 104 -9.72 -11.97 2.68
C ASN A 104 -9.91 -11.83 4.21
N SER A 105 -8.99 -11.14 4.87
CA SER A 105 -9.25 -10.61 6.22
C SER A 105 -10.01 -9.31 6.04
N THR A 106 -11.12 -9.09 6.73
CA THR A 106 -11.84 -7.81 6.68
C THR A 106 -11.16 -6.74 7.54
N ALA A 107 -10.47 -7.13 8.61
CA ALA A 107 -9.84 -6.18 9.54
C ALA A 107 -8.68 -5.40 8.91
N TYR A 108 -7.86 -6.05 8.08
CA TYR A 108 -6.69 -5.41 7.46
C TYR A 108 -7.07 -4.34 6.41
N PRO A 109 -7.95 -4.62 5.42
CA PRO A 109 -8.48 -3.64 4.48
C PRO A 109 -9.18 -2.47 5.18
N ARG A 110 -9.87 -2.71 6.31
CA ARG A 110 -10.50 -1.64 7.11
C ARG A 110 -9.50 -0.64 7.66
N ALA A 111 -8.46 -1.12 8.35
CA ALA A 111 -7.41 -0.25 8.86
C ALA A 111 -6.68 0.48 7.73
N MET A 112 -6.46 -0.20 6.59
CA MET A 112 -5.87 0.42 5.40
C MET A 112 -6.76 1.51 4.83
N MET A 113 -8.07 1.28 4.72
CA MET A 113 -9.03 2.23 4.15
C MET A 113 -9.12 3.49 5.01
N GLN A 114 -9.18 3.34 6.34
CA GLN A 114 -9.13 4.47 7.25
C GLN A 114 -7.83 5.28 7.06
N GLY A 115 -6.66 4.61 7.09
CA GLY A 115 -5.38 5.28 6.92
C GLY A 115 -5.20 5.93 5.54
N PHE A 116 -5.84 5.37 4.50
CA PHE A 116 -5.89 5.96 3.17
C PHE A 116 -6.73 7.24 3.17
N VAL A 117 -7.96 7.20 3.72
CA VAL A 117 -8.86 8.35 3.78
C VAL A 117 -8.29 9.49 4.62
N GLU A 118 -7.64 9.21 5.75
CA GLU A 118 -6.99 10.24 6.60
C GLU A 118 -6.00 11.10 5.82
N ARG A 119 -5.25 10.49 4.89
CA ARG A 119 -4.26 11.19 4.05
C ARG A 119 -4.92 11.81 2.81
N LEU A 120 -5.85 11.08 2.19
CA LEU A 120 -6.50 11.51 0.97
C LEU A 120 -7.37 12.75 1.22
N TYR A 121 -8.17 12.77 2.28
CA TYR A 121 -9.03 13.90 2.62
C TYR A 121 -8.21 15.18 2.85
N ALA A 122 -7.12 15.07 3.61
CA ALA A 122 -6.23 16.21 3.85
C ALA A 122 -5.60 16.75 2.56
N TYR A 123 -5.37 15.88 1.57
CA TYR A 123 -4.80 16.25 0.28
C TYR A 123 -5.84 16.85 -0.69
N THR A 124 -7.04 16.29 -0.77
CA THR A 124 -8.06 16.67 -1.77
C THR A 124 -9.13 17.62 -1.26
N GLY A 125 -9.41 17.61 0.05
CA GLY A 125 -10.58 18.25 0.64
C GLY A 125 -11.92 17.62 0.25
N ASP A 126 -11.92 16.44 -0.38
CA ASP A 126 -13.12 15.82 -0.94
C ASP A 126 -13.99 15.17 0.14
N PRO A 127 -15.17 15.70 0.47
CA PRO A 127 -16.00 15.18 1.57
C PRO A 127 -16.50 13.75 1.31
N ARG A 128 -16.53 13.29 0.06
CA ARG A 128 -16.95 11.94 -0.31
C ARG A 128 -16.07 10.86 0.31
N THR A 129 -14.81 11.15 0.61
CA THR A 129 -13.91 10.19 1.26
C THR A 129 -14.37 9.89 2.69
N LEU A 130 -14.89 10.90 3.39
CA LEU A 130 -15.40 10.75 4.76
C LEU A 130 -16.73 10.00 4.77
N GLU A 131 -17.63 10.32 3.83
CA GLU A 131 -18.90 9.59 3.67
C GLU A 131 -18.67 8.10 3.41
N MET A 132 -17.78 7.77 2.46
CA MET A 132 -17.44 6.39 2.15
C MET A 132 -16.88 5.66 3.37
N LEU A 133 -15.94 6.28 4.09
CA LEU A 133 -15.35 5.66 5.29
C LEU A 133 -16.40 5.43 6.38
N GLN A 134 -17.27 6.41 6.63
CA GLN A 134 -18.33 6.29 7.62
C GLN A 134 -19.24 5.11 7.28
N ASN A 135 -19.74 5.03 6.05
CA ASN A 135 -20.61 3.93 5.62
C ASN A 135 -19.89 2.57 5.64
N TYR A 136 -18.56 2.55 5.47
CA TYR A 136 -17.80 1.31 5.53
C TYR A 136 -17.62 0.81 6.97
N MET A 137 -17.45 1.73 7.91
CA MET A 137 -17.39 1.44 9.34
C MET A 137 -18.76 1.07 9.90
N ASP A 138 -19.81 1.80 9.55
CA ASP A 138 -21.18 1.51 9.99
C ASP A 138 -21.61 0.09 9.57
N TYR A 139 -21.34 -0.28 8.31
CA TYR A 139 -21.60 -1.63 7.83
C TYR A 139 -20.86 -2.71 8.65
N GLU A 140 -19.61 -2.46 9.04
CA GLU A 140 -18.88 -3.43 9.87
C GLU A 140 -19.43 -3.50 11.28
N LEU A 141 -19.79 -2.37 11.89
CA LEU A 141 -20.36 -2.38 13.24
C LEU A 141 -21.70 -3.10 13.27
N GLU A 142 -22.47 -3.04 12.19
CA GLU A 142 -23.75 -3.73 12.06
C GLU A 142 -23.62 -5.23 11.75
N ASN A 143 -22.59 -5.66 11.01
CA ASN A 143 -22.50 -7.02 10.45
C ASN A 143 -21.26 -7.80 10.89
N GLY A 144 -20.30 -7.16 11.55
CA GLY A 144 -19.04 -7.74 11.96
C GLY A 144 -19.21 -8.76 13.07
N LEU A 145 -18.66 -9.96 12.87
CA LEU A 145 -18.63 -11.03 13.87
C LEU A 145 -17.36 -10.95 14.74
N THR A 146 -16.86 -9.74 15.03
CA THR A 146 -15.70 -9.59 15.93
C THR A 146 -16.04 -10.30 17.25
N PRO A 147 -15.23 -11.29 17.69
CA PRO A 147 -15.55 -12.04 18.89
C PRO A 147 -15.76 -11.10 20.08
N GLU A 148 -16.82 -11.32 20.86
CA GLU A 148 -16.91 -10.70 22.19
C GLU A 148 -15.66 -11.10 22.97
N SER A 149 -14.95 -10.10 23.48
CA SER A 149 -13.72 -10.25 24.26
C SER A 149 -13.93 -11.07 25.53
#